data_AF-A0A2E2RAJ1-F1
#
_entry.id   AF-A0A2E2RAJ1-F1
#
_cell.length_a   1.000
_cell.length_b   1.000
_cell.length_c   1.000
_cell.angle_alpha   90.00
_cell.angle_beta   90.00
_cell.angle_gamma   90.00
#
_symmetry.space_group_name_H-M   'P 1'
#
loop_
_entity.id
_entity.type
_entity.pdbx_description
1 polymer ?
#
loop_
_entity_poly.entity_id
_entity_poly.type
_entity_poly.pdbx_seq_one_letter_code
_entity_poly.pdbx_strand_id
1 'polypeptide(L)'
;SGPYRGAKFSFFEGGIRVPAIIRWPEKIPAGQVRNQLSISVDWLPTLAEFTGVPLPEHKIDGKSLVSVIQSDSVKSPHAEFHWIGTGSDPQWAVREGDWKLIGNPRDPTKKSPLNKGDKLFLVDLSKDIGEKNNLRNTHPVQLKRLKSIHERWLVDLRGFK
;
A
#
# COMPACT_ATOMS: atom_id res chain seq x y z
N SER A 1 -11.65 12.40 -1.96
CA SER A 1 -10.78 11.78 -0.94
C SER A 1 -9.78 12.79 -0.36
N GLY A 2 -10.23 13.91 0.21
CA GLY A 2 -9.33 14.94 0.79
C GLY A 2 -8.20 15.37 -0.18
N PRO A 3 -6.93 15.42 0.27
CA PRO A 3 -5.78 15.79 -0.56
C PRO A 3 -5.34 14.67 -1.54
N TYR A 4 -5.87 13.46 -1.40
CA TYR A 4 -5.44 12.28 -2.16
C TYR A 4 -6.07 12.21 -3.55
N ARG A 5 -5.29 11.81 -4.56
CA ARG A 5 -5.72 11.66 -5.95
C ARG A 5 -6.48 10.35 -6.18
N GLY A 6 -7.40 10.36 -7.15
CA GLY A 6 -8.19 9.19 -7.48
C GLY A 6 -9.39 8.98 -6.55
N ALA A 7 -10.10 7.90 -6.81
CA ALA A 7 -11.28 7.45 -6.07
C ALA A 7 -11.41 5.92 -6.24
N LYS A 8 -12.56 5.34 -5.85
CA LYS A 8 -12.87 3.92 -6.07
C LYS A 8 -12.49 3.47 -7.49
N PHE A 9 -11.88 2.28 -7.61
CA PHE A 9 -11.29 1.71 -8.84
C PHE A 9 -9.93 2.28 -9.28
N SER A 10 -9.28 3.06 -8.43
CA SER A 10 -7.93 3.59 -8.64
C SER A 10 -6.94 3.06 -7.62
N PHE A 11 -5.68 2.87 -8.01
CA PHE A 11 -4.58 2.60 -7.09
C PHE A 11 -3.78 3.87 -6.72
N PHE A 12 -4.23 5.06 -7.14
CA PHE A 12 -3.86 6.30 -6.46
C PHE A 12 -4.38 6.28 -5.01
N GLU A 13 -3.73 7.01 -4.10
CA GLU A 13 -4.00 7.06 -2.66
C GLU A 13 -5.48 7.30 -2.36
N GLY A 14 -6.18 8.13 -3.12
CA GLY A 14 -7.60 8.41 -2.92
C GLY A 14 -8.55 7.23 -3.23
N GLY A 15 -8.04 6.17 -3.85
CA GLY A 15 -8.76 4.91 -4.10
C GLY A 15 -8.41 3.77 -3.14
N ILE A 16 -7.25 3.80 -2.48
CA ILE A 16 -6.78 2.71 -1.59
C ILE A 16 -6.51 3.14 -0.14
N ARG A 17 -6.27 4.43 0.13
CA ARG A 17 -6.07 4.96 1.48
C ARG A 17 -7.43 5.34 2.08
N VAL A 18 -7.80 4.61 3.13
CA VAL A 18 -9.09 4.76 3.81
C VAL A 18 -8.90 5.03 5.30
N PRO A 19 -9.89 5.64 5.99
CA PRO A 19 -9.83 5.80 7.44
C PRO A 19 -9.83 4.44 8.15
N ALA A 20 -9.03 4.30 9.20
CA ALA A 20 -9.01 3.15 10.10
C ALA A 20 -8.81 3.63 11.54
N ILE A 21 -9.65 3.18 12.46
CA ILE A 21 -9.60 3.52 13.89
C ILE A 21 -9.80 2.24 14.69
N ILE A 22 -8.97 2.03 15.70
CA ILE A 22 -9.13 0.95 16.68
C ILE A 22 -9.21 1.56 18.08
N ARG A 23 -10.06 0.99 18.93
CA ARG A 23 -10.22 1.39 20.33
C ARG A 23 -10.32 0.14 21.19
N TRP A 24 -9.42 0.04 22.16
CA TRP A 24 -9.50 -0.94 23.23
C TRP A 24 -9.03 -0.27 24.53
N PRO A 25 -9.98 0.16 25.39
CA PRO A 25 -9.64 0.77 26.67
C PRO A 25 -8.67 -0.10 27.46
N GLU A 26 -7.73 0.53 28.17
CA GLU A 26 -6.72 -0.13 29.01
C GLU A 26 -5.69 -1.02 28.27
N LYS A 27 -5.89 -1.30 26.98
CA LYS A 27 -4.98 -2.12 26.16
C LYS A 27 -4.27 -1.34 25.07
N ILE A 28 -4.94 -0.35 24.47
CA ILE A 28 -4.40 0.48 23.40
C ILE A 28 -4.27 1.93 23.89
N PRO A 29 -3.11 2.60 23.67
CA PRO A 29 -2.94 4.00 24.00
C PRO A 29 -3.99 4.90 23.34
N ALA A 30 -4.64 5.76 24.13
CA ALA A 30 -5.66 6.67 23.64
C ALA A 30 -5.07 7.90 22.91
N GLY A 31 -5.86 8.49 22.01
CA GLY A 31 -5.52 9.75 21.34
C GLY A 31 -4.31 9.69 20.40
N GLN A 32 -3.89 8.48 20.01
CA GLN A 32 -2.70 8.27 19.21
C GLN A 32 -2.98 8.32 17.71
N VAL A 33 -1.98 8.76 16.95
CA VAL A 33 -1.95 8.69 15.48
C VAL A 33 -0.79 7.80 15.06
N ARG A 34 -1.02 6.97 14.03
CA ARG A 34 0.00 6.11 13.41
C ARG A 34 0.05 6.40 11.91
N ASN A 35 1.26 6.62 11.39
CA ASN A 35 1.51 6.97 9.99
C ASN A 35 2.21 5.84 9.20
N GLN A 36 2.55 4.75 9.89
CA GLN A 36 3.10 3.54 9.31
C GLN A 36 2.15 2.95 8.28
N LEU A 37 2.71 2.30 7.26
CA LEU A 37 1.92 1.53 6.31
C LEU A 37 1.21 0.37 7.04
N SER A 38 -0.10 0.31 6.88
CA SER A 38 -0.96 -0.78 7.33
C SER A 38 -1.93 -1.15 6.20
N ILE A 39 -2.25 -2.44 6.08
CA ILE A 39 -3.14 -2.97 5.06
C ILE A 39 -4.30 -3.70 5.72
N SER A 40 -5.45 -3.76 5.06
CA SER A 40 -6.63 -4.47 5.58
C SER A 40 -6.37 -5.94 5.94
N VAL A 41 -5.43 -6.61 5.26
CA VAL A 41 -5.06 -8.01 5.56
C VAL A 41 -4.32 -8.17 6.89
N ASP A 42 -3.79 -7.08 7.46
CA ASP A 42 -3.07 -7.10 8.73
C ASP A 42 -3.98 -7.30 9.94
N TRP A 43 -5.29 -7.07 9.80
CA TRP A 43 -6.23 -7.21 10.90
C TRP A 43 -6.35 -8.64 11.40
N LEU A 44 -6.26 -9.64 10.51
CA LEU A 44 -6.31 -11.05 10.92
C LEU A 44 -5.19 -11.39 11.93
N PRO A 45 -3.89 -11.22 11.62
CA PRO A 45 -2.82 -11.48 12.57
C PRO A 45 -2.78 -10.52 13.76
N THR A 46 -3.19 -9.27 13.58
CA THR A 46 -3.27 -8.31 14.70
C THR A 46 -4.30 -8.75 15.74
N LEU A 47 -5.50 -9.17 15.32
CA LEU A 47 -6.55 -9.63 16.22
C LEU A 47 -6.22 -10.99 16.83
N ALA A 48 -5.61 -11.89 16.07
CA ALA A 48 -5.10 -13.17 16.57
C ALA A 48 -4.10 -12.95 17.72
N GLU A 49 -3.12 -12.06 17.53
CA GLU A 49 -2.12 -11.75 18.56
C GLU A 49 -2.76 -11.11 19.81
N PHE A 50 -3.70 -10.17 19.63
CA PHE A 50 -4.39 -9.57 20.78
C PHE A 50 -5.26 -10.55 21.58
N THR A 51 -5.80 -11.59 20.92
CA THR A 51 -6.75 -12.54 21.53
C THR A 51 -6.09 -13.86 21.94
N GLY A 52 -4.85 -14.11 21.55
CA GLY A 52 -4.17 -15.38 21.77
C GLY A 52 -4.70 -16.53 20.89
N VAL A 53 -5.50 -16.23 19.87
CA VAL A 53 -6.01 -17.23 18.92
C VAL A 53 -4.90 -17.58 17.93
N PRO A 54 -4.66 -18.88 17.65
CA PRO A 54 -3.65 -19.27 16.68
C PRO A 54 -4.01 -18.83 15.25
N LEU A 55 -2.98 -18.49 14.48
CA LEU A 55 -3.12 -18.25 13.04
C LEU A 55 -3.34 -19.56 12.28
N PRO A 56 -3.96 -19.51 11.09
CA PRO A 56 -4.03 -20.67 10.22
C PRO A 56 -2.62 -21.13 9.80
N GLU A 57 -2.50 -22.43 9.48
CA GLU A 57 -1.23 -23.01 9.04
C GLU A 57 -0.81 -22.55 7.63
N HIS A 58 -1.74 -22.07 6.81
CA HIS A 58 -1.44 -21.56 5.48
C HIS A 58 -0.80 -20.17 5.54
N LYS A 59 0.08 -19.88 4.56
CA LYS A 59 0.71 -18.58 4.40
C LYS A 59 -0.35 -17.48 4.28
N ILE A 60 -0.20 -16.43 5.07
CA ILE A 60 -0.97 -15.18 4.98
C ILE A 60 -0.03 -14.02 4.64
N ASP A 61 -0.54 -13.01 3.93
CA ASP A 61 0.24 -11.82 3.57
C ASP A 61 0.24 -10.75 4.67
N GLY A 62 -0.78 -10.79 5.55
CA GLY A 62 -0.92 -9.85 6.64
C GLY A 62 0.17 -10.01 7.69
N LYS A 63 0.53 -8.90 8.34
CA LYS A 63 1.47 -8.88 9.46
C LYS A 63 0.84 -8.16 10.64
N SER A 64 1.10 -8.64 11.84
CA SER A 64 0.53 -8.03 13.04
C SER A 64 0.99 -6.58 13.21
N LEU A 65 0.05 -5.70 13.54
CA LEU A 65 0.26 -4.29 13.83
C LEU A 65 0.34 -4.02 15.34
N VAL A 66 0.32 -5.02 16.22
CA VAL A 66 0.30 -4.81 17.67
C VAL A 66 1.44 -3.88 18.13
N SER A 67 2.67 -4.11 17.64
CA SER A 67 3.82 -3.27 17.95
C SER A 67 3.69 -1.83 17.44
N VAL A 68 3.15 -1.64 16.23
CA VAL A 68 2.86 -0.31 15.65
C VAL A 68 1.75 0.40 16.42
N ILE A 69 0.72 -0.33 16.85
CA ILE A 69 -0.39 0.22 17.64
C ILE A 69 0.16 0.73 18.99
N GLN A 70 1.04 -0.05 19.62
CA GLN A 70 1.64 0.28 20.91
C GLN A 70 2.62 1.46 20.84
N SER A 71 3.37 1.64 19.74
CA SER A 71 4.39 2.68 19.63
C SER A 71 4.51 3.25 18.22
N ASP A 72 4.59 4.58 18.10
CA ASP A 72 4.84 5.28 16.83
C ASP A 72 6.31 5.22 16.38
N SER A 73 7.23 4.81 17.25
CA SER A 73 8.64 4.61 16.90
C SER A 73 8.89 3.33 16.11
N VAL A 74 7.93 2.41 16.11
CA VAL A 74 8.02 1.14 15.39
C VAL A 74 7.70 1.36 13.93
N LYS A 75 8.53 0.81 13.04
CA LYS A 75 8.29 0.85 11.59
C LYS A 75 7.16 -0.12 11.22
N SER A 76 6.55 0.10 10.06
CA SER A 76 5.64 -0.89 9.49
C SER A 76 6.33 -2.26 9.40
N PRO A 77 5.64 -3.37 9.73
CA PRO A 77 6.19 -4.71 9.50
C PRO A 77 6.33 -5.03 8.00
N HIS A 78 5.76 -4.21 7.12
CA HIS A 78 5.91 -4.30 5.67
C HIS A 78 7.08 -3.45 5.18
N ALA A 79 8.11 -4.09 4.63
CA ALA A 79 9.14 -3.38 3.86
C ALA A 79 8.55 -2.84 2.54
N GLU A 80 7.64 -3.62 1.96
CA GLU A 80 6.90 -3.31 0.74
C GLU A 80 5.51 -3.95 0.78
N PHE A 81 4.59 -3.44 -0.03
CA PHE A 81 3.29 -4.06 -0.24
C PHE A 81 2.80 -3.89 -1.68
N HIS A 82 1.96 -4.81 -2.14
CA HIS A 82 1.53 -4.93 -3.53
C HIS A 82 0.00 -4.95 -3.65
N TRP A 83 -0.51 -4.32 -4.70
CA TRP A 83 -1.91 -4.38 -5.11
C TRP A 83 -1.97 -4.83 -6.56
N ILE A 84 -2.91 -5.71 -6.88
CA ILE A 84 -3.18 -6.11 -8.26
C ILE A 84 -4.69 -6.14 -8.50
N GLY A 85 -5.12 -5.52 -9.59
CA GLY A 85 -6.49 -5.59 -10.06
C GLY A 85 -6.74 -6.87 -10.85
N THR A 86 -7.98 -7.01 -11.31
CA THR A 86 -8.39 -8.12 -12.18
C THR A 86 -8.49 -7.68 -13.64
N GLY A 87 -8.57 -8.65 -14.57
CA GLY A 87 -8.70 -8.42 -16.01
C GLY A 87 -7.41 -8.68 -16.80
N SER A 88 -7.47 -8.44 -18.11
CA SER A 88 -6.38 -8.76 -19.06
C SER A 88 -5.23 -7.74 -19.06
N ASP A 89 -5.51 -6.46 -18.77
CA ASP A 89 -4.51 -5.41 -18.55
C ASP A 89 -4.75 -4.76 -17.17
N PRO A 90 -4.47 -5.52 -16.07
CA PRO A 90 -4.81 -5.08 -14.73
C PRO A 90 -3.97 -3.86 -14.33
N GLN A 91 -4.59 -2.96 -13.56
CA GLN A 91 -3.83 -1.99 -12.78
C GLN A 91 -3.11 -2.74 -11.67
N TRP A 92 -1.91 -2.31 -11.33
CA TRP A 92 -1.14 -2.84 -10.20
C TRP A 92 -0.38 -1.70 -9.52
N ALA A 93 -0.03 -1.89 -8.26
CA ALA A 93 0.81 -0.96 -7.53
C ALA A 93 1.75 -1.72 -6.61
N VAL A 94 2.93 -1.16 -6.42
CA VAL A 94 3.89 -1.55 -5.39
C VAL A 94 4.28 -0.31 -4.61
N ARG A 95 4.34 -0.43 -3.28
CA ARG A 95 4.87 0.60 -2.39
C ARG A 95 6.01 0.03 -1.57
N GLU A 96 7.13 0.74 -1.52
CA GLU A 96 8.28 0.46 -0.68
C GLU A 96 8.68 1.75 0.04
N GLY A 97 8.43 1.82 1.34
CA GLY A 97 8.53 3.07 2.10
C GLY A 97 7.66 4.19 1.51
N ASP A 98 8.31 5.30 1.12
CA ASP A 98 7.64 6.46 0.52
C ASP A 98 7.50 6.36 -1.00
N TRP A 99 8.23 5.44 -1.63
CA TRP A 99 8.16 5.26 -3.08
C TRP A 99 6.99 4.36 -3.45
N LYS A 100 6.24 4.79 -4.45
CA LYS A 100 5.13 4.02 -5.02
C LYS A 100 5.20 4.04 -6.53
N LEU A 101 5.01 2.87 -7.12
CA LEU A 101 4.93 2.67 -8.57
C LEU A 101 3.57 2.06 -8.89
N ILE A 102 2.84 2.70 -9.80
CA ILE A 102 1.56 2.21 -10.32
C ILE A 102 1.76 1.81 -11.79
N GLY A 103 1.36 0.60 -12.15
CA GLY A 103 1.26 0.16 -13.54
C GLY A 103 -0.18 0.21 -14.04
N ASN A 104 -0.34 0.59 -15.30
CA ASN A 104 -1.64 0.83 -15.94
C ASN A 104 -2.57 1.72 -15.08
N PRO A 105 -2.09 2.90 -14.61
CA PRO A 105 -2.81 3.76 -13.70
C PRO A 105 -4.17 4.17 -14.28
N ARG A 106 -5.19 4.19 -13.42
CA ARG A 106 -6.53 4.67 -13.77
C ARG A 106 -6.94 5.74 -12.77
N ASP A 107 -7.35 6.91 -13.26
CA ASP A 107 -7.87 7.99 -12.44
C ASP A 107 -9.31 8.33 -12.86
N PRO A 108 -10.33 7.81 -12.17
CA PRO A 108 -11.73 8.09 -12.51
C PRO A 108 -12.11 9.55 -12.23
N THR A 109 -11.33 10.29 -11.44
CA THR A 109 -11.63 11.67 -11.07
C THR A 109 -11.15 12.67 -12.11
N LYS A 110 -10.21 12.28 -12.98
CA LYS A 110 -9.59 13.12 -14.02
C LYS A 110 -9.03 14.46 -13.49
N LYS A 111 -8.69 14.54 -12.20
CA LYS A 111 -8.19 15.76 -11.53
C LYS A 111 -6.80 16.18 -12.01
N SER A 112 -6.04 15.26 -12.59
CA SER A 112 -4.75 15.53 -13.20
C SER A 112 -4.59 14.64 -14.43
N PRO A 113 -3.88 15.11 -15.47
CA PRO A 113 -3.76 14.37 -16.72
C PRO A 113 -3.05 13.03 -16.49
N LEU A 114 -3.52 12.02 -17.23
CA LEU A 114 -2.79 10.81 -17.54
C LEU A 114 -2.75 10.71 -19.05
N ASN A 115 -1.55 10.65 -19.61
CA ASN A 115 -1.35 10.49 -21.04
C ASN A 115 -1.49 9.01 -21.40
N LYS A 116 -1.83 8.71 -22.66
CA LYS A 116 -1.89 7.30 -23.14
C LYS A 116 -0.57 6.54 -22.93
N GLY A 117 0.57 7.25 -22.92
CA GLY A 117 1.89 6.70 -22.63
C GLY A 117 2.20 6.50 -21.14
N ASP A 118 1.33 6.89 -20.21
CA ASP A 118 1.55 6.77 -18.76
C ASP A 118 1.27 5.36 -18.24
N LYS A 119 1.85 4.34 -18.89
CA LYS A 119 1.73 2.93 -18.47
C LYS A 119 2.40 2.62 -17.12
N LEU A 120 3.32 3.48 -16.69
CA LEU A 120 3.95 3.47 -15.38
C LEU A 120 3.86 4.87 -14.78
N PHE A 121 3.52 4.96 -13.49
CA PHE A 121 3.43 6.19 -12.74
C PHE A 121 4.22 6.05 -11.44
N LEU A 122 5.35 6.75 -11.33
CA LEU A 122 6.23 6.72 -10.16
C LEU A 122 6.03 7.98 -9.33
N VAL A 123 5.91 7.83 -8.02
CA VAL A 123 5.74 8.93 -7.07
C VAL A 123 6.54 8.70 -5.78
N ASP A 124 7.02 9.79 -5.19
CA ASP A 124 7.53 9.86 -3.82
C ASP A 124 6.43 10.49 -2.94
N LEU A 125 5.75 9.65 -2.14
CA LEU A 125 4.62 10.05 -1.31
C LEU A 125 5.01 10.98 -0.16
N SER A 126 6.28 11.02 0.24
CA SER A 126 6.77 11.96 1.26
C SER A 126 6.76 13.40 0.76
N LYS A 127 6.84 13.59 -0.57
CA LYS A 127 6.87 14.91 -1.23
C LYS A 127 5.60 15.23 -1.99
N ASP A 128 4.88 14.23 -2.48
CA ASP A 128 3.70 14.40 -3.31
C ASP A 128 2.59 13.40 -2.94
N ILE A 129 1.97 13.62 -1.78
CA ILE A 129 0.84 12.81 -1.30
C ILE A 129 -0.40 12.92 -2.19
N GLY A 130 -0.48 13.96 -3.01
CA GLY A 130 -1.52 14.16 -4.01
C GLY A 130 -1.22 13.45 -5.34
N GLU A 131 -0.08 12.77 -5.47
CA GLU A 131 0.34 12.01 -6.65
C GLU A 131 0.14 12.78 -7.96
N LYS A 132 0.53 14.06 -7.96
CA LYS A 132 0.33 14.98 -9.09
C LYS A 132 1.42 14.79 -10.16
N ASN A 133 2.63 14.44 -9.73
CA ASN A 133 3.82 14.42 -10.58
C ASN A 133 4.29 13.00 -10.86
N ASN A 134 4.37 12.63 -12.13
CA ASN A 134 4.95 11.35 -12.55
C ASN A 134 6.48 11.46 -12.66
N LEU A 135 7.20 10.84 -11.74
CA LEU A 135 8.66 10.92 -11.62
C LEU A 135 9.41 9.88 -12.46
N ARG A 136 8.72 9.04 -13.23
CA ARG A 136 9.33 7.86 -13.89
C ARG A 136 10.52 8.20 -14.80
N ASN A 137 10.49 9.35 -15.47
CA ASN A 137 11.52 9.76 -16.44
C ASN A 137 12.72 10.40 -15.76
N THR A 138 12.55 10.95 -14.56
CA THR A 138 13.58 11.68 -13.81
C THR A 138 14.22 10.82 -12.72
N HIS A 139 13.60 9.69 -12.35
CA HIS A 139 14.06 8.81 -11.28
C HIS A 139 14.18 7.34 -11.77
N PRO A 140 15.07 7.05 -12.75
CA PRO A 140 15.16 5.74 -13.37
C PRO A 140 15.64 4.64 -12.41
N VAL A 141 16.43 5.00 -11.40
CA VAL A 141 16.93 4.06 -10.38
C VAL A 141 15.76 3.52 -9.54
N GLN A 142 14.91 4.41 -9.03
CA GLN A 142 13.72 4.06 -8.25
C GLN A 142 12.71 3.31 -9.10
N LEU A 143 12.49 3.75 -10.35
CA LEU A 143 11.61 3.06 -11.28
C LEU A 143 12.05 1.60 -11.48
N LYS A 144 13.34 1.38 -11.78
CA LYS A 144 13.90 0.04 -11.99
C LYS A 144 13.78 -0.80 -10.72
N ARG A 145 14.11 -0.23 -9.56
CA ARG A 145 14.02 -0.90 -8.26
C ARG A 145 12.60 -1.39 -7.97
N LEU A 146 11.60 -0.51 -8.00
CA LEU A 146 10.21 -0.86 -7.69
C LEU A 146 9.63 -1.83 -8.73
N LYS A 147 9.99 -1.67 -10.00
CA LYS A 147 9.59 -2.62 -11.05
C LYS A 147 10.15 -4.02 -10.77
N SER A 148 11.44 -4.15 -10.45
CA SER A 148 12.04 -5.43 -10.11
C SER A 148 11.49 -6.04 -8.83
N ILE A 149 11.13 -5.22 -7.84
CA ILE A 149 10.41 -5.67 -6.64
C ILE A 149 9.07 -6.32 -7.03
N HIS A 150 8.27 -5.63 -7.85
CA HIS A 150 6.98 -6.14 -8.30
C HIS A 150 7.09 -7.43 -9.14
N GLU A 151 8.07 -7.49 -10.05
CA GLU A 151 8.32 -8.68 -10.86
C GLU A 151 8.69 -9.91 -10.02
N ARG A 152 9.49 -9.74 -8.95
CA ARG A 152 9.78 -10.83 -8.00
C ARG A 152 8.53 -11.31 -7.28
N TRP A 153 7.69 -10.39 -6.82
CA TRP A 153 6.44 -10.74 -6.18
C TRP A 153 5.48 -11.51 -7.11
N LEU A 154 5.41 -11.14 -8.40
CA LEU A 154 4.62 -11.90 -9.38
C LEU A 154 5.13 -13.34 -9.59
N VAL A 155 6.44 -13.58 -9.47
CA VAL A 155 7.00 -14.94 -9.52
C VAL A 155 6.60 -15.73 -8.27
N ASP A 156 6.71 -15.13 -7.07
CA ASP A 156 6.28 -15.76 -5.81
C ASP A 156 4.81 -16.18 -5.88
N LEU A 157 3.92 -15.27 -6.31
CA LEU A 157 2.49 -15.55 -6.46
C LEU A 157 2.18 -16.73 -7.39
N ARG A 158 2.95 -16.90 -8.48
CA ARG A 158 2.72 -17.98 -9.44
C ARG A 158 3.19 -19.34 -8.91
N GLY A 159 4.07 -19.36 -7.91
CA GLY A 159 4.50 -20.58 -7.22
C GLY A 159 3.45 -21.18 -6.29
N PHE A 160 2.33 -20.48 -6.05
CA PHE A 160 1.20 -20.96 -5.24
C PHE A 160 0.04 -21.56 -6.07
N LYS A 161 0.29 -21.92 -7.34
CA LYS A 161 -0.67 -22.66 -8.17
C LYS A 161 -0.44 -24.15 -8.15
#